data_AF-A0A0C3AL99-F1
#
_entry.id   AF-A0A0C3AL99-F1
#
_cell.length_a   1.000
_cell.length_b   1.000
_cell.length_c   1.000
_cell.angle_alpha   90.00
_cell.angle_beta   90.00
_cell.angle_gamma   90.00
#
_symmetry.space_group_name_H-M   'P 1'
#
loop_
_entity.id
_entity.type
_entity.pdbx_description
1 polymer ?
#
loop_
_entity_poly.entity_id
_entity_poly.type
_entity_poly.pdbx_seq_one_letter_code
_entity_poly.pdbx_strand_id
1 'polypeptide(L)'
;MERVVHLLIKGEAKASPPSLALLRRGFESLLVGEHNNVATVPCISMPLQYRDGLRTHVALRPLHYSFTLLLARDLYTLSSTERIRRVKEIITMLWVTPVFHGLLDEEKVVRTYGVEGFFDANKEIMMTWIKNSATIPYIREILYHLATVQAEVPTIGSLWRVPTPHGNNNPRLFEVFKEFQDLINGGVTAVQHLTLIHLICHDLELGPPEIFESGFTREHYHELDGYLRDPCLRVIAQTITGSDIEPLPTSFIGPDSTKDSWARIATHLMAYYEGTNSPSILRTQASMWSLISDQTAICERALKEPALLAHLRRTFTYPISCSQHLDYEGHLLLHVLSLPPSELAIDLQRLTSVPMKGCQMEPLFIILLYICAGYDELPMEQPLGNIDRECLEQIWDLSKATMSSQLSVLSVLSDISTTRWVYPEHVAALSICVTKALELSYDPRIETIVQPLASRIERIKDQMLSGRRRSEAERDAAETEANKAIEKLTTYMAVNGD
;
A
#
# COMPACT_ATOMS: atom_id res chain seq x y z
N MET A 1 -24.82 32.95 20.41
CA MET A 1 -23.73 32.29 19.65
C MET A 1 -23.76 30.78 19.85
N GLU A 2 -23.66 30.30 21.08
CA GLU A 2 -23.67 28.85 21.42
C GLU A 2 -24.80 28.07 20.77
N ARG A 3 -26.04 28.56 20.84
CA ARG A 3 -27.19 27.91 20.19
C ARG A 3 -27.00 27.74 18.67
N VAL A 4 -26.46 28.76 18.00
CA VAL A 4 -26.23 28.71 16.53
C VAL A 4 -25.12 27.72 16.21
N VAL A 5 -24.01 27.77 16.95
CA VAL A 5 -22.88 26.84 16.76
C VAL A 5 -23.30 25.40 17.03
N HIS A 6 -24.11 25.15 18.06
CA HIS A 6 -24.65 23.83 18.36
C HIS A 6 -25.47 23.25 17.21
N LEU A 7 -26.34 24.06 16.58
CA LEU A 7 -27.11 23.64 15.40
C LEU A 7 -26.19 23.32 14.21
N LEU A 8 -25.12 24.08 14.01
CA LEU A 8 -24.12 23.82 12.96
C LEU A 8 -23.34 22.52 13.21
N ILE A 9 -22.95 22.26 14.46
CA ILE A 9 -22.22 21.04 14.84
C ILE A 9 -23.07 19.79 14.59
N LYS A 10 -24.36 19.85 14.93
CA LYS A 10 -25.30 18.75 14.68
C LYS A 10 -25.68 18.56 13.21
N GLY A 11 -25.26 19.46 12.32
CA GLY A 11 -25.67 19.44 10.91
C GLY A 11 -27.13 19.84 10.68
N GLU A 12 -27.81 20.36 11.70
CA GLU A 12 -29.19 20.86 11.63
C GLU A 12 -29.26 22.22 10.91
N ALA A 13 -28.12 22.88 10.72
CA ALA A 13 -27.96 24.10 9.94
C ALA A 13 -26.66 24.08 9.12
N LYS A 14 -26.58 24.89 8.06
CA LYS A 14 -25.35 25.14 7.29
C LYS A 14 -25.00 26.63 7.38
N ALA A 15 -23.71 26.93 7.60
CA ALA A 15 -23.19 28.29 7.53
C ALA A 15 -22.37 28.45 6.26
N SER A 16 -22.54 29.57 5.56
CA SER A 16 -21.59 29.95 4.51
C SER A 16 -20.23 30.31 5.13
N PRO A 17 -19.10 30.16 4.41
CA PRO A 17 -17.78 30.52 4.93
C PRO A 17 -17.71 31.94 5.52
N PRO A 18 -18.34 32.98 4.90
CA PRO A 18 -18.40 34.32 5.50
C PRO A 18 -19.17 34.36 6.83
N SER A 19 -20.26 33.60 6.95
CA SER A 19 -21.07 33.55 8.19
C SER A 19 -20.31 32.86 9.32
N LEU A 20 -19.59 31.78 8.99
CA LEU A 20 -18.72 31.10 9.94
C LEU A 20 -17.59 32.03 10.41
N ALA A 21 -16.97 32.77 9.49
CA ALA A 21 -15.94 33.76 9.81
C ALA A 21 -16.47 34.87 10.74
N LEU A 22 -17.70 35.36 10.53
CA LEU A 22 -18.33 36.35 11.42
C LEU A 22 -18.59 35.81 12.82
N LEU A 23 -19.17 34.60 12.93
CA LEU A 23 -19.42 33.96 14.24
C LEU A 23 -18.11 33.73 15.00
N ARG A 24 -17.07 33.27 14.28
CA ARG A 24 -15.74 33.05 14.82
C ARG A 24 -15.08 34.35 15.29
N ARG A 25 -15.18 35.43 14.52
CA ARG A 25 -14.68 36.76 14.93
C ARG A 25 -15.35 37.24 16.21
N GLY A 26 -16.67 37.10 16.30
CA GLY A 26 -17.40 37.43 17.53
C GLY A 26 -16.87 36.63 18.74
N PHE A 27 -16.54 35.35 18.52
CA PHE A 27 -15.95 34.51 19.56
C PHE A 27 -14.53 34.96 19.95
N GLU A 28 -13.68 35.29 18.99
CA GLU A 28 -12.33 35.81 19.23
C GLU A 28 -12.37 37.13 20.03
N SER A 29 -13.30 38.03 19.70
CA SER A 29 -13.50 39.29 20.42
C SER A 29 -13.93 39.08 21.87
N LEU A 30 -14.70 38.02 22.17
CA LEU A 30 -15.06 37.67 23.55
C LEU A 30 -13.85 37.21 24.38
N LEU A 31 -12.82 36.66 23.73
CA LEU A 31 -11.62 36.15 24.40
C LEU A 31 -10.51 37.20 24.54
N VAL A 32 -10.35 38.07 23.54
CA VAL A 32 -9.20 39.00 23.44
C VAL A 32 -9.60 40.47 23.67
N GLY A 33 -10.90 40.77 23.69
CA GLY A 33 -11.44 42.13 23.85
C GLY A 33 -11.60 42.90 22.53
N GLU A 34 -12.39 43.99 22.55
CA GLU A 34 -12.80 44.76 21.36
C GLU A 34 -11.71 45.69 20.77
N HIS A 35 -10.53 45.79 21.38
CA HIS A 35 -9.54 46.84 21.08
C HIS A 35 -8.68 46.63 19.82
N ASN A 36 -9.01 45.65 18.98
CA ASN A 36 -8.28 45.41 17.74
C ASN A 36 -9.23 45.54 16.55
N ASN A 37 -8.89 46.43 15.60
CA ASN A 37 -9.59 46.57 14.32
C ASN A 37 -9.40 45.28 13.48
N VAL A 38 -10.24 44.26 13.70
CA VAL A 38 -10.15 42.91 13.09
C VAL A 38 -10.83 42.81 11.71
N ALA A 39 -11.02 43.92 10.99
CA ALA A 39 -11.83 43.91 9.77
C ALA A 39 -11.27 42.97 8.67
N THR A 40 -9.97 42.68 8.68
CA THR A 40 -9.26 42.01 7.58
C THR A 40 -8.35 40.83 7.96
N VAL A 41 -8.30 40.39 9.23
CA VAL A 41 -7.24 39.48 9.71
C VAL A 41 -7.70 37.99 9.81
N PRO A 42 -6.85 36.99 9.50
CA PRO A 42 -7.09 35.55 9.67
C PRO A 42 -7.47 35.11 11.10
N CYS A 43 -7.83 33.82 11.28
CA CYS A 43 -8.16 33.23 12.60
C CYS A 43 -7.01 33.40 13.57
N ILE A 44 -7.31 33.73 14.83
CA ILE A 44 -6.34 33.83 15.91
C ILE A 44 -5.15 34.74 15.53
N SER A 45 -5.45 36.03 15.34
CA SER A 45 -4.42 37.04 15.05
C SER A 45 -3.39 37.23 16.17
N MET A 46 -3.75 36.87 17.40
CA MET A 46 -2.88 36.91 18.58
C MET A 46 -2.97 35.59 19.37
N PRO A 47 -2.28 34.52 18.93
CA PRO A 47 -2.40 33.19 19.52
C PRO A 47 -2.17 33.09 21.02
N LEU A 48 -1.20 33.85 21.54
CA LEU A 48 -0.93 33.89 22.98
C LEU A 48 -2.07 34.55 23.77
N GLN A 49 -2.58 35.69 23.32
CA GLN A 49 -3.69 36.36 24.00
C GLN A 49 -4.98 35.54 23.92
N TYR A 50 -5.23 34.90 22.78
CA TYR A 50 -6.35 34.00 22.60
C TYR A 50 -6.28 32.82 23.58
N ARG A 51 -5.09 32.22 23.73
CA ARG A 51 -4.81 31.17 24.70
C ARG A 51 -5.05 31.62 26.14
N ASP A 52 -4.53 32.80 26.52
CA ASP A 52 -4.70 33.36 27.86
C ASP A 52 -6.19 33.68 28.17
N GLY A 53 -6.92 34.14 27.15
CA GLY A 53 -8.37 34.30 27.21
C GLY A 53 -9.10 32.97 27.45
N LEU A 54 -8.75 31.90 26.74
CA LEU A 54 -9.34 30.56 26.96
C LEU A 54 -9.01 29.98 28.33
N ARG A 55 -7.85 30.35 28.90
CA ARG A 55 -7.47 29.99 30.27
C ARG A 55 -8.42 30.64 31.28
N THR A 56 -8.68 31.94 31.08
CA THR A 56 -9.48 32.77 31.99
C THR A 56 -10.97 32.49 31.86
N HIS A 57 -11.47 32.27 30.63
CA HIS A 57 -12.88 32.09 30.33
C HIS A 57 -13.21 30.61 30.09
N VAL A 58 -13.19 29.80 31.16
CA VAL A 58 -13.42 28.34 31.09
C VAL A 58 -14.73 27.95 30.39
N ALA A 59 -15.80 28.74 30.59
CA ALA A 59 -17.11 28.52 29.97
C ALA A 59 -17.07 28.56 28.43
N LEU A 60 -16.07 29.20 27.84
CA LEU A 60 -15.92 29.38 26.40
C LEU A 60 -15.15 28.23 25.71
N ARG A 61 -14.60 27.27 26.46
CA ARG A 61 -13.84 26.14 25.91
C ARG A 61 -14.66 25.20 25.02
N PRO A 62 -15.92 24.81 25.34
CA PRO A 62 -16.73 24.01 24.43
C PRO A 62 -16.95 24.68 23.07
N LEU A 63 -17.07 26.01 23.09
CA LEU A 63 -17.24 26.82 21.88
C LEU A 63 -15.95 26.86 21.05
N HIS A 64 -14.77 26.93 21.69
CA HIS A 64 -13.48 26.76 21.02
C HIS A 64 -13.41 25.46 20.22
N TYR A 65 -13.66 24.31 20.86
CA TYR A 65 -13.60 23.02 20.16
C TYR A 65 -14.63 22.92 19.03
N SER A 66 -15.82 23.50 19.23
CA SER A 66 -16.85 23.55 18.21
C SER A 66 -16.40 24.36 17.00
N PHE A 67 -15.78 25.52 17.20
CA PHE A 67 -15.21 26.28 16.09
C PHE A 67 -14.06 25.57 15.41
N THR A 68 -13.17 24.89 16.15
CA THR A 68 -12.10 24.09 15.55
C THR A 68 -12.67 23.03 14.61
N LEU A 69 -13.73 22.31 15.02
CA LEU A 69 -14.40 21.34 14.16
C LEU A 69 -15.05 21.98 12.94
N LEU A 70 -15.79 23.08 13.11
CA LEU A 70 -16.47 23.76 11.99
C LEU A 70 -15.45 24.27 10.96
N LEU A 71 -14.30 24.78 11.43
CA LEU A 71 -13.22 25.22 10.57
C LEU A 71 -12.58 24.06 9.79
N ALA A 72 -12.49 22.86 10.40
CA ALA A 72 -12.02 21.65 9.74
C ALA A 72 -13.01 21.17 8.66
N ARG A 73 -14.32 21.15 8.95
CA ARG A 73 -15.37 20.82 7.96
C ARG A 73 -15.37 21.76 6.75
N ASP A 74 -15.02 23.02 6.97
CA ASP A 74 -15.01 24.07 5.95
C ASP A 74 -13.81 23.96 4.98
N LEU A 75 -12.78 23.13 5.28
CA LEU A 75 -11.57 23.05 4.46
C LEU A 75 -11.85 22.75 2.97
N TYR A 76 -12.85 21.93 2.66
CA TYR A 76 -13.14 21.53 1.28
C TYR A 76 -13.75 22.65 0.43
N THR A 77 -14.32 23.68 1.06
CA THR A 77 -14.96 24.80 0.33
C THR A 77 -13.96 25.85 -0.12
N LEU A 78 -12.71 25.75 0.32
CA LEU A 78 -11.65 26.74 0.15
C LEU A 78 -10.74 26.42 -1.04
N SER A 79 -10.11 27.45 -1.59
CA SER A 79 -9.02 27.30 -2.58
C SER A 79 -7.77 26.65 -1.96
N SER A 80 -6.87 26.07 -2.76
CA SER A 80 -5.68 25.37 -2.25
C SER A 80 -4.79 26.24 -1.34
N THR A 81 -4.59 27.52 -1.68
CA THR A 81 -3.81 28.45 -0.84
C THR A 81 -4.51 28.76 0.48
N GLU A 82 -5.84 28.91 0.46
CA GLU A 82 -6.63 29.14 1.66
C GLU A 82 -6.71 27.89 2.56
N ARG A 83 -6.69 26.70 1.97
CA ARG A 83 -6.61 25.42 2.70
C ARG A 83 -5.34 25.34 3.53
N ILE A 84 -4.17 25.69 2.96
CA ILE A 84 -2.89 25.70 3.70
C ILE A 84 -2.98 26.63 4.91
N ARG A 85 -3.44 27.87 4.70
CA ARG A 85 -3.64 28.83 5.79
C ARG A 85 -4.62 28.29 6.84
N ARG A 86 -5.75 27.71 6.43
CA ARG A 86 -6.76 27.16 7.33
C ARG A 86 -6.24 25.98 8.14
N VAL A 87 -5.39 25.13 7.57
CA VAL A 87 -4.72 24.05 8.32
C VAL A 87 -3.82 24.63 9.42
N LYS A 88 -3.04 25.68 9.13
CA LYS A 88 -2.26 26.38 10.16
C LYS A 88 -3.16 26.91 11.28
N GLU A 89 -4.30 27.53 10.94
CA GLU A 89 -5.29 28.02 11.91
C GLU A 89 -5.84 26.91 12.82
N ILE A 90 -6.21 25.75 12.23
CA ILE A 90 -6.72 24.59 12.99
C ILE A 90 -5.66 24.04 13.92
N ILE A 91 -4.41 23.88 13.46
CA ILE A 91 -3.31 23.40 14.30
C ILE A 91 -3.01 24.39 15.43
N THR A 92 -3.02 25.71 15.15
CA THR A 92 -2.90 26.73 16.21
C THR A 92 -4.02 26.58 17.24
N MET A 93 -5.26 26.35 16.79
CA MET A 93 -6.40 26.11 17.69
C MET A 93 -6.20 24.86 18.55
N LEU A 94 -5.74 23.76 17.97
CA LEU A 94 -5.45 22.53 18.72
C LEU A 94 -4.34 22.77 19.75
N TRP A 95 -3.30 23.52 19.40
CA TRP A 95 -2.18 23.82 20.29
C TRP A 95 -2.54 24.72 21.48
N VAL A 96 -3.38 25.74 21.29
CA VAL A 96 -3.80 26.66 22.39
C VAL A 96 -4.73 25.99 23.41
N THR A 97 -5.04 24.70 23.24
CA THR A 97 -5.92 23.95 24.12
C THR A 97 -5.43 23.98 25.59
N PRO A 98 -6.32 24.19 26.57
CA PRO A 98 -5.89 24.34 27.96
C PRO A 98 -5.21 23.15 28.64
N VAL A 99 -5.27 21.98 28.02
CA VAL A 99 -4.61 20.75 28.50
C VAL A 99 -3.07 20.88 28.47
N PHE A 100 -2.52 21.78 27.64
CA PHE A 100 -1.07 21.94 27.44
C PHE A 100 -0.38 22.94 28.37
N HIS A 101 -1.13 23.59 29.27
CA HIS A 101 -0.61 24.72 30.04
C HIS A 101 0.51 24.38 31.05
N GLY A 102 0.68 23.12 31.44
CA GLY A 102 1.72 22.70 32.39
C GLY A 102 3.06 22.30 31.77
N LEU A 103 3.14 22.20 30.44
CA LEU A 103 4.27 21.57 29.72
C LEU A 103 5.06 22.54 28.84
N LEU A 104 4.66 23.80 28.77
CA LEU A 104 5.23 24.79 27.85
C LEU A 104 6.20 25.71 28.59
N ASP A 105 7.44 25.72 28.12
CA ASP A 105 8.42 26.75 28.44
C ASP A 105 8.07 28.02 27.67
N GLU A 106 7.26 28.90 28.29
CA GLU A 106 6.76 30.12 27.65
C GLU A 106 7.87 31.05 27.17
N GLU A 107 9.08 30.93 27.74
CA GLU A 107 10.27 31.71 27.34
C GLU A 107 10.76 31.34 25.93
N LYS A 108 10.43 30.13 25.45
CA LYS A 108 10.81 29.66 24.11
C LYS A 108 9.83 30.06 23.00
N VAL A 109 8.67 30.62 23.32
CA VAL A 109 7.65 30.98 22.32
C VAL A 109 7.95 32.35 21.72
N VAL A 110 8.22 32.39 20.42
CA VAL A 110 8.44 33.62 19.67
C VAL A 110 7.13 34.38 19.49
N ARG A 111 7.07 35.61 20.00
CA ARG A 111 5.89 36.47 19.88
C ARG A 111 5.85 37.11 18.50
N THR A 112 4.93 36.66 17.66
CA THR A 112 4.63 37.28 16.37
C THR A 112 3.12 37.52 16.23
N TYR A 113 2.77 38.51 15.41
CA TYR A 113 1.38 38.81 15.08
C TYR A 113 0.95 38.01 13.84
N GLY A 114 -0.30 37.57 13.84
CA GLY A 114 -0.88 36.79 12.75
C GLY A 114 -0.54 35.31 12.81
N VAL A 115 -1.46 34.49 12.34
CA VAL A 115 -1.34 33.02 12.42
C VAL A 115 -0.17 32.45 11.63
N GLU A 116 0.12 32.99 10.45
CA GLU A 116 1.18 32.45 9.57
C GLU A 116 2.57 32.70 10.17
N GLY A 117 2.87 33.95 10.51
CA GLY A 117 4.13 34.31 11.16
C GLY A 117 4.30 33.66 12.54
N PHE A 118 3.21 33.39 13.26
CA PHE A 118 3.26 32.65 14.52
C PHE A 118 3.52 31.17 14.32
N PHE A 119 2.80 30.55 13.39
CA PHE A 119 2.97 29.14 13.07
C PHE A 119 4.39 28.84 12.61
N ASP A 120 4.92 29.63 11.66
CA ASP A 120 6.22 29.36 11.07
C ASP A 120 7.36 29.59 12.09
N ALA A 121 7.25 30.61 12.95
CA ALA A 121 8.25 30.88 14.00
C ALA A 121 8.21 29.89 15.17
N ASN A 122 7.07 29.21 15.39
CA ASN A 122 6.85 28.33 16.54
C ASN A 122 6.49 26.88 16.15
N LYS A 123 6.76 26.47 14.91
CA LYS A 123 6.31 25.19 14.35
C LYS A 123 6.64 24.02 15.27
N GLU A 124 7.87 23.96 15.79
CA GLU A 124 8.27 22.94 16.75
C GLU A 124 7.36 22.92 17.96
N ILE A 125 7.27 24.00 18.73
CA ILE A 125 6.43 24.02 19.95
C ILE A 125 4.97 23.73 19.62
N MET A 126 4.47 24.21 18.48
CA MET A 126 3.09 24.02 18.06
C MET A 126 2.72 22.56 17.86
N MET A 127 3.59 21.73 17.27
CA MET A 127 3.28 20.31 17.05
C MET A 127 3.12 19.50 18.34
N THR A 128 3.24 20.11 19.54
CA THR A 128 2.97 19.44 20.82
C THR A 128 1.48 19.22 21.04
N TRP A 129 0.62 19.84 20.23
CA TRP A 129 -0.83 19.67 20.25
C TRP A 129 -1.30 18.21 20.19
N ILE A 130 -0.46 17.31 19.67
CA ILE A 130 -0.80 15.89 19.56
C ILE A 130 -0.84 15.20 20.93
N LYS A 131 -0.10 15.66 21.95
CA LYS A 131 -0.07 14.99 23.26
C LYS A 131 -1.42 15.13 23.98
N ASN A 132 -1.96 14.06 24.54
CA ASN A 132 -3.31 14.01 25.10
C ASN A 132 -4.40 14.39 24.08
N SER A 133 -4.17 14.22 22.77
CA SER A 133 -5.15 14.55 21.73
C SER A 133 -6.44 13.76 21.90
N ALA A 134 -6.38 12.57 22.49
CA ALA A 134 -7.55 11.75 22.86
C ALA A 134 -8.55 12.48 23.78
N THR A 135 -8.11 13.51 24.52
CA THR A 135 -8.98 14.32 25.38
C THR A 135 -9.66 15.48 24.67
N ILE A 136 -9.24 15.79 23.43
CA ILE A 136 -9.77 16.91 22.65
C ILE A 136 -11.13 16.51 22.04
N PRO A 137 -12.23 17.24 22.31
CA PRO A 137 -13.51 16.98 21.68
C PRO A 137 -13.43 17.02 20.15
N TYR A 138 -14.13 16.07 19.51
CA TYR A 138 -14.22 15.94 18.05
C TYR A 138 -12.90 15.66 17.31
N ILE A 139 -11.82 15.34 18.04
CA ILE A 139 -10.48 15.18 17.45
C ILE A 139 -10.45 14.21 16.27
N ARG A 140 -11.18 13.08 16.34
CA ARG A 140 -11.22 12.08 15.26
C ARG A 140 -11.78 12.65 13.96
N GLU A 141 -12.80 13.50 14.04
CA GLU A 141 -13.40 14.14 12.88
C GLU A 141 -12.52 15.28 12.34
N ILE A 142 -11.89 16.03 13.24
CA ILE A 142 -10.90 17.05 12.86
C ILE A 142 -9.75 16.39 12.08
N LEU A 143 -9.19 15.29 12.61
CA LEU A 143 -8.14 14.51 11.96
C LEU A 143 -8.57 13.98 10.59
N TYR A 144 -9.81 13.52 10.45
CA TYR A 144 -10.36 13.10 9.14
C TYR A 144 -10.29 14.21 8.09
N HIS A 145 -10.72 15.41 8.45
CA HIS A 145 -10.67 16.54 7.53
C HIS A 145 -9.26 16.99 7.20
N LEU A 146 -8.36 17.00 8.20
CA LEU A 146 -6.95 17.31 7.99
C LEU A 146 -6.28 16.28 7.07
N ALA A 147 -6.52 14.98 7.30
CA ALA A 147 -5.97 13.88 6.50
C ALA A 147 -6.37 14.00 5.02
N THR A 148 -7.67 14.19 4.78
CA THR A 148 -8.20 14.27 3.42
C THR A 148 -7.57 15.44 2.66
N VAL A 149 -7.46 16.60 3.32
CA VAL A 149 -6.96 17.82 2.69
C VAL A 149 -5.44 17.77 2.51
N GLN A 150 -4.69 17.13 3.42
CA GLN A 150 -3.26 16.88 3.27
C GLN A 150 -2.98 16.01 2.03
N ALA A 151 -3.76 14.95 1.84
CA ALA A 151 -3.65 14.06 0.67
C ALA A 151 -3.96 14.78 -0.66
N GLU A 152 -4.94 15.70 -0.66
CA GLU A 152 -5.30 16.49 -1.85
C GLU A 152 -4.31 17.63 -2.15
N VAL A 153 -3.66 18.19 -1.13
CA VAL A 153 -2.79 19.36 -1.24
C VAL A 153 -1.44 19.08 -0.56
N PRO A 154 -0.51 18.38 -1.24
CA PRO A 154 0.77 17.95 -0.65
C PRO A 154 1.65 19.09 -0.14
N THR A 155 1.46 20.31 -0.63
CA THR A 155 2.17 21.52 -0.16
C THR A 155 1.84 21.92 1.28
N ILE A 156 0.79 21.35 1.88
CA ILE A 156 0.52 21.46 3.32
C ILE A 156 1.69 20.89 4.12
N GLY A 157 2.37 19.86 3.59
CA GLY A 157 3.46 19.19 4.26
C GLY A 157 2.99 18.41 5.49
N SER A 158 3.95 18.05 6.34
CA SER A 158 3.67 17.21 7.50
C SER A 158 2.86 17.93 8.59
N LEU A 159 1.93 17.20 9.21
CA LEU A 159 1.05 17.70 10.28
C LEU A 159 1.66 17.58 11.69
N TRP A 160 2.75 16.82 11.86
CA TRP A 160 3.43 16.64 13.17
C TRP A 160 4.95 16.48 13.09
N ARG A 161 5.54 16.17 11.92
CA ARG A 161 6.99 16.17 11.69
C ARG A 161 7.47 17.60 11.50
N VAL A 162 8.51 17.95 12.26
CA VAL A 162 9.27 19.18 12.03
C VAL A 162 10.68 18.77 11.63
N PRO A 163 11.11 19.04 10.38
CA PRO A 163 12.47 18.76 9.96
C PRO A 163 13.43 19.57 10.83
N THR A 164 14.33 18.91 11.56
CA THR A 164 15.34 19.63 12.35
C THR A 164 16.54 19.96 11.46
N PRO A 165 17.17 21.14 11.62
CA PRO A 165 18.31 21.55 10.79
C PRO A 165 19.58 20.68 10.97
N HIS A 166 19.63 19.80 11.97
CA HIS A 166 20.82 18.99 12.32
C HIS A 166 20.56 17.49 12.46
N GLY A 167 19.43 16.95 12.01
CA GLY A 167 19.24 15.51 12.04
C GLY A 167 17.85 15.02 11.62
N ASN A 168 17.84 13.84 11.02
CA ASN A 168 16.67 13.10 10.54
C ASN A 168 15.82 12.50 11.67
N ASN A 169 15.88 13.04 12.89
CA ASN A 169 15.11 12.54 14.03
C ASN A 169 13.86 13.38 14.22
N ASN A 170 12.69 12.76 14.07
CA ASN A 170 11.46 13.30 14.63
C ASN A 170 11.15 12.65 15.99
N PRO A 171 11.45 13.30 17.14
CA PRO A 171 11.12 12.74 18.46
C PRO A 171 9.61 12.57 18.70
N ARG A 172 8.76 13.13 17.82
CA ARG A 172 7.30 13.15 18.00
C ARG A 172 6.59 12.01 17.32
N LEU A 173 7.25 11.27 16.42
CA LEU A 173 6.62 10.14 15.77
C LEU A 173 6.18 9.10 16.81
N PHE A 174 7.00 8.86 17.83
CA PHE A 174 6.67 8.03 18.98
C PHE A 174 5.43 8.52 19.75
N GLU A 175 5.32 9.84 19.96
CA GLU A 175 4.17 10.46 20.62
C GLU A 175 2.90 10.28 19.78
N VAL A 176 3.00 10.49 18.46
CA VAL A 176 1.88 10.28 17.52
C VAL A 176 1.39 8.83 17.58
N PHE A 177 2.30 7.84 17.60
CA PHE A 177 1.92 6.43 17.73
C PHE A 177 1.16 6.16 19.04
N LYS A 178 1.62 6.69 20.17
CA LYS A 178 0.93 6.54 21.46
C LYS A 178 -0.46 7.17 21.44
N GLU A 179 -0.56 8.38 20.92
CA GLU A 179 -1.82 9.13 20.87
C GLU A 179 -2.83 8.48 19.93
N PHE A 180 -2.37 7.96 18.79
CA PHE A 180 -3.25 7.24 17.87
C PHE A 180 -3.69 5.89 18.46
N GLN A 181 -2.80 5.20 19.18
CA GLN A 181 -3.17 4.01 19.94
C GLN A 181 -4.26 4.31 20.99
N ASP A 182 -4.18 5.44 21.69
CA ASP A 182 -5.20 5.85 22.66
C ASP A 182 -6.53 6.20 21.98
N LEU A 183 -6.48 6.89 20.85
CA LEU A 183 -7.68 7.14 20.04
C LEU A 183 -8.35 5.85 19.61
N ILE A 184 -7.59 4.85 19.16
CA ILE A 184 -8.07 3.53 18.76
C ILE A 184 -8.64 2.76 19.95
N ASN A 185 -7.94 2.74 21.10
CA ASN A 185 -8.39 2.10 22.33
C ASN A 185 -9.71 2.68 22.85
N GLY A 186 -9.94 3.98 22.64
CA GLY A 186 -11.21 4.64 22.92
C GLY A 186 -12.37 4.26 21.98
N GLY A 187 -12.18 3.27 21.10
CA GLY A 187 -13.17 2.76 20.15
C GLY A 187 -13.30 3.63 18.91
N VAL A 188 -12.82 3.14 17.77
CA VAL A 188 -12.91 3.82 16.45
C VAL A 188 -13.75 3.01 15.47
N THR A 189 -14.40 3.71 14.54
CA THR A 189 -14.97 3.07 13.34
C THR A 189 -13.87 2.68 12.36
N ALA A 190 -14.17 1.78 11.42
CA ALA A 190 -13.25 1.38 10.33
C ALA A 190 -12.70 2.60 9.56
N VAL A 191 -13.56 3.58 9.24
CA VAL A 191 -13.19 4.81 8.54
C VAL A 191 -12.23 5.67 9.38
N GLN A 192 -12.49 5.79 10.68
CA GLN A 192 -11.61 6.53 11.59
C GLN A 192 -10.27 5.81 11.78
N HIS A 193 -10.26 4.49 11.86
CA HIS A 193 -9.03 3.71 11.90
C HIS A 193 -8.19 3.94 10.63
N LEU A 194 -8.80 3.78 9.45
CA LEU A 194 -8.15 4.06 8.16
C LEU A 194 -7.62 5.49 8.10
N THR A 195 -8.36 6.46 8.62
CA THR A 195 -7.92 7.86 8.66
C THR A 195 -6.62 8.03 9.43
N LEU A 196 -6.52 7.43 10.62
CA LEU A 196 -5.31 7.50 11.46
C LEU A 196 -4.11 6.81 10.77
N ILE A 197 -4.34 5.65 10.15
CA ILE A 197 -3.30 4.95 9.39
C ILE A 197 -2.87 5.76 8.16
N HIS A 198 -3.82 6.30 7.41
CA HIS A 198 -3.57 7.13 6.23
C HIS A 198 -2.74 8.36 6.59
N LEU A 199 -3.08 9.01 7.71
CA LEU A 199 -2.34 10.13 8.27
C LEU A 199 -0.86 9.79 8.48
N ILE A 200 -0.56 8.69 9.18
CA ILE A 200 0.83 8.26 9.41
C ILE A 200 1.54 7.97 8.08
N CYS A 201 0.95 7.11 7.24
CA CYS A 201 1.59 6.70 5.98
C CYS A 201 1.84 7.89 5.05
N HIS A 202 0.86 8.79 4.90
CA HIS A 202 1.00 9.97 4.05
C HIS A 202 2.07 10.92 4.59
N ASP A 203 2.11 11.12 5.90
CA ASP A 203 3.11 11.98 6.52
C ASP A 203 4.54 11.45 6.36
N LEU A 204 4.72 10.13 6.36
CA LEU A 204 5.99 9.46 6.04
C LEU A 204 6.39 9.66 4.58
N GLU A 205 5.43 9.60 3.65
CA GLU A 205 5.63 9.82 2.21
C GLU A 205 6.05 11.25 1.85
N LEU A 206 5.74 12.24 2.69
CA LEU A 206 6.06 13.66 2.45
C LEU A 206 7.55 14.03 2.62
N GLY A 207 8.41 13.08 3.00
CA GLY A 207 9.85 13.32 3.11
C GLY A 207 10.67 12.06 2.84
N PRO A 208 12.01 12.20 2.65
CA PRO A 208 12.88 11.04 2.48
C PRO A 208 12.78 10.10 3.71
N PRO A 209 13.07 8.79 3.55
CA PRO A 209 13.20 7.85 4.65
C PRO A 209 14.02 8.45 5.77
N GLU A 210 13.39 8.69 6.92
CA GLU A 210 14.09 9.19 8.09
C GLU A 210 15.15 8.15 8.48
N ILE A 211 16.41 8.58 8.52
CA ILE A 211 17.49 7.77 9.08
C ILE A 211 17.38 7.94 10.59
N PHE A 212 16.70 7.00 11.26
CA PHE A 212 16.40 7.03 12.71
C PHE A 212 17.63 6.76 13.60
N GLU A 213 18.79 7.32 13.23
CA GLU A 213 20.08 7.05 13.86
C GLU A 213 20.16 7.50 15.33
N SER A 214 19.28 8.40 15.82
CA SER A 214 19.39 8.87 17.21
C SER A 214 18.09 9.12 17.99
N GLY A 215 16.90 9.02 17.38
CA GLY A 215 15.63 9.31 18.07
C GLY A 215 14.62 8.16 18.16
N PHE A 216 14.62 7.24 17.20
CA PHE A 216 13.70 6.10 17.14
C PHE A 216 14.51 4.81 16.99
N THR A 217 15.35 4.55 17.99
CA THR A 217 16.23 3.38 18.06
C THR A 217 15.42 2.11 18.40
N ARG A 218 16.03 0.93 18.21
CA ARG A 218 15.46 -0.36 18.64
C ARG A 218 15.03 -0.35 20.11
N GLU A 219 15.76 0.36 20.97
CA GLU A 219 15.45 0.51 22.40
C GLU A 219 14.14 1.28 22.63
N HIS A 220 13.93 2.40 21.93
CA HIS A 220 12.67 3.15 21.97
C HIS A 220 11.50 2.36 21.38
N TYR A 221 11.76 1.51 20.36
CA TYR A 221 10.75 0.58 19.87
C TYR A 221 10.33 -0.41 20.95
N HIS A 222 11.25 -0.97 21.73
CA HIS A 222 10.88 -1.87 22.83
C HIS A 222 9.98 -1.19 23.88
N GLU A 223 10.18 0.10 24.15
CA GLU A 223 9.25 0.87 24.99
C GLU A 223 7.88 1.06 24.35
N LEU A 224 7.83 1.18 23.02
CA LEU A 224 6.60 1.36 22.25
C LEU A 224 5.83 0.04 22.03
N ASP A 225 6.53 -1.09 21.84
CA ASP A 225 5.93 -2.39 21.51
C ASP A 225 5.01 -2.90 22.61
N GLY A 226 5.37 -2.67 23.88
CA GLY A 226 4.49 -2.97 25.02
C GLY A 226 3.24 -2.09 25.10
N TYR A 227 3.23 -0.94 24.42
CA TYR A 227 2.14 0.03 24.41
C TYR A 227 1.20 -0.15 23.21
N LEU A 228 1.76 -0.40 22.03
CA LEU A 228 1.00 -0.55 20.80
C LEU A 228 0.29 -1.91 20.78
N ARG A 229 -1.03 -1.87 20.90
CA ARG A 229 -1.91 -3.04 20.78
C ARG A 229 -2.50 -3.17 19.38
N ASP A 230 -2.59 -2.06 18.67
CA ASP A 230 -3.12 -2.03 17.32
C ASP A 230 -2.12 -2.69 16.34
N PRO A 231 -2.53 -3.75 15.64
CA PRO A 231 -1.70 -4.47 14.67
C PRO A 231 -1.11 -3.55 13.57
N CYS A 232 -1.92 -2.63 13.03
CA CYS A 232 -1.50 -1.75 11.94
C CYS A 232 -0.43 -0.76 12.40
N LEU A 233 -0.62 -0.11 13.55
CA LEU A 233 0.36 0.80 14.13
C LEU A 233 1.68 0.08 14.47
N ARG A 234 1.62 -1.14 15.02
CA ARG A 234 2.82 -1.94 15.32
C ARG A 234 3.66 -2.19 14.09
N VAL A 235 3.05 -2.61 12.98
CA VAL A 235 3.81 -2.90 11.75
C VAL A 235 4.48 -1.66 11.19
N ILE A 236 3.77 -0.52 11.16
CA ILE A 236 4.35 0.73 10.67
C ILE A 236 5.53 1.12 11.57
N ALA A 237 5.36 1.10 12.90
CA ALA A 237 6.42 1.42 13.85
C ALA A 237 7.64 0.48 13.69
N GLN A 238 7.41 -0.83 13.59
CA GLN A 238 8.47 -1.83 13.39
C GLN A 238 9.27 -1.57 12.11
N THR A 239 8.57 -1.34 11.00
CA THR A 239 9.20 -1.16 9.69
C THR A 239 10.07 0.09 9.64
N ILE A 240 9.60 1.16 10.29
CA ILE A 240 10.32 2.43 10.44
C ILE A 240 11.59 2.26 11.27
N THR A 241 11.56 1.47 12.35
CA THR A 241 12.73 1.28 13.24
C THR A 241 13.83 0.42 12.64
N GLY A 242 13.57 -0.25 11.52
CA GLY A 242 14.48 -1.26 10.96
C GLY A 242 14.72 -2.44 11.89
N SER A 243 13.90 -2.65 12.92
CA SER A 243 13.97 -3.84 13.76
C SER A 243 13.70 -5.09 12.91
N ASP A 244 14.35 -6.20 13.26
CA ASP A 244 14.04 -7.49 12.64
C ASP A 244 12.55 -7.76 12.87
N ILE A 245 11.75 -7.61 11.81
CA ILE A 245 10.33 -7.93 11.83
C ILE A 245 10.26 -9.43 12.02
N GLU A 246 9.86 -9.87 13.22
CA GLU A 246 9.35 -11.23 13.37
C GLU A 246 8.25 -11.39 12.31
N PRO A 247 8.32 -12.45 11.48
CA PRO A 247 7.36 -12.62 10.41
C PRO A 247 5.96 -12.50 11.00
N LEU A 248 5.20 -11.50 10.52
CA LEU A 248 3.85 -11.27 10.99
C LEU A 248 3.08 -12.58 10.79
N PRO A 249 2.45 -13.13 11.83
CA PRO A 249 1.68 -14.35 11.68
C PRO A 249 0.67 -14.18 10.54
N THR A 250 0.47 -15.17 9.68
CA THR A 250 -0.53 -15.08 8.59
C THR A 250 -1.97 -14.84 9.11
N SER A 251 -2.21 -15.04 10.41
CA SER A 251 -3.44 -14.68 11.13
C SER A 251 -3.61 -13.19 11.45
N PHE A 252 -2.72 -12.30 10.97
CA PHE A 252 -2.67 -10.88 11.36
C PHE A 252 -3.55 -9.95 10.51
N ILE A 253 -4.08 -10.43 9.37
CA ILE A 253 -5.11 -9.71 8.64
C ILE A 253 -6.34 -9.71 9.53
N GLY A 254 -6.53 -8.58 10.22
CA GLY A 254 -7.56 -8.39 11.22
C GLY A 254 -8.97 -8.63 10.68
N PRO A 255 -10.00 -8.49 11.53
CA PRO A 255 -11.39 -8.56 11.09
C PRO A 255 -11.62 -7.66 9.87
N ASP A 256 -12.58 -8.02 8.99
CA ASP A 256 -12.88 -7.30 7.74
C ASP A 256 -12.93 -5.76 7.88
N SER A 257 -13.27 -5.26 9.07
CA SER A 257 -13.27 -3.85 9.44
C SER A 257 -11.94 -3.10 9.29
N THR A 258 -10.78 -3.76 9.24
CA THR A 258 -9.47 -3.08 9.09
C THR A 258 -8.78 -3.38 7.77
N LYS A 259 -9.46 -4.05 6.83
CA LYS A 259 -8.88 -4.46 5.53
C LYS A 259 -8.30 -3.28 4.74
N ASP A 260 -9.03 -2.16 4.68
CA ASP A 260 -8.58 -0.98 3.94
C ASP A 260 -7.34 -0.33 4.58
N SER A 261 -7.21 -0.42 5.91
CA SER A 261 -6.05 0.08 6.63
C SER A 261 -4.81 -0.75 6.30
N TRP A 262 -4.96 -2.07 6.24
CA TRP A 262 -3.90 -2.95 5.79
C TRP A 262 -3.50 -2.74 4.33
N ALA A 263 -4.48 -2.55 3.44
CA ALA A 263 -4.22 -2.23 2.04
C ALA A 263 -3.41 -0.93 1.92
N ARG A 264 -3.77 0.11 2.68
CA ARG A 264 -3.03 1.38 2.72
C ARG A 264 -1.58 1.20 3.18
N ILE A 265 -1.34 0.36 4.19
CA ILE A 265 0.01 0.04 4.70
C ILE A 265 0.79 -0.74 3.64
N ALA A 266 0.19 -1.76 3.04
CA ALA A 266 0.85 -2.58 2.02
C ALA A 266 1.31 -1.72 0.83
N THR A 267 0.44 -0.84 0.34
CA THR A 267 0.78 0.12 -0.73
C THR A 267 1.89 1.08 -0.29
N HIS A 268 1.81 1.61 0.94
CA HIS A 268 2.86 2.47 1.49
C HIS A 268 4.22 1.77 1.51
N LEU A 269 4.28 0.58 2.11
CA LEU A 269 5.53 -0.16 2.29
C LEU A 269 6.15 -0.56 0.96
N MET A 270 5.34 -0.96 -0.03
CA MET A 270 5.82 -1.32 -1.36
C MET A 270 6.46 -0.11 -2.07
N ALA A 271 5.82 1.06 -2.01
CA ALA A 271 6.34 2.27 -2.65
C ALA A 271 7.52 2.90 -1.89
N TYR A 272 7.45 2.98 -0.56
CA TYR A 272 8.43 3.69 0.26
C TYR A 272 9.77 2.94 0.36
N TYR A 273 9.74 1.60 0.29
CA TYR A 273 10.92 0.75 0.42
C TYR A 273 11.27 -0.03 -0.86
N GLU A 274 10.91 0.49 -2.03
CA GLU A 274 11.20 -0.12 -3.34
C GLU A 274 12.71 -0.42 -3.54
N GLY A 275 13.59 0.39 -2.94
CA GLY A 275 15.05 0.20 -3.00
C GLY A 275 15.66 -0.69 -1.91
N THR A 276 14.87 -1.27 -1.01
CA THR A 276 15.41 -1.95 0.17
C THR A 276 16.05 -3.30 -0.16
N ASN A 277 17.11 -3.62 0.59
CA ASN A 277 17.69 -4.97 0.64
C ASN A 277 17.48 -5.63 2.01
N SER A 278 16.72 -4.99 2.92
CA SER A 278 16.48 -5.53 4.26
C SER A 278 15.59 -6.77 4.20
N PRO A 279 16.06 -7.95 4.67
CA PRO A 279 15.24 -9.16 4.70
C PRO A 279 13.92 -9.00 5.46
N SER A 280 13.90 -8.23 6.54
CA SER A 280 12.71 -8.03 7.36
C SER A 280 11.62 -7.26 6.61
N ILE A 281 12.00 -6.20 5.90
CA ILE A 281 11.08 -5.38 5.11
C ILE A 281 10.55 -6.18 3.93
N LEU A 282 11.42 -6.91 3.22
CA LEU A 282 11.02 -7.76 2.09
C LEU A 282 10.05 -8.86 2.52
N ARG A 283 10.28 -9.53 3.66
CA ARG A 283 9.32 -10.50 4.24
C ARG A 283 7.96 -9.88 4.53
N THR A 284 7.97 -8.66 5.06
CA THR A 284 6.74 -7.94 5.38
C THR A 284 5.98 -7.57 4.12
N GLN A 285 6.66 -7.02 3.10
CA GLN A 285 6.08 -6.73 1.79
C GLN A 285 5.51 -7.99 1.13
N ALA A 286 6.22 -9.12 1.20
CA ALA A 286 5.75 -10.42 0.67
C ALA A 286 4.47 -10.90 1.38
N SER A 287 4.44 -10.85 2.72
CA SER A 287 3.27 -11.25 3.51
C SER A 287 2.02 -10.39 3.24
N MET A 288 2.24 -9.14 2.82
CA MET A 288 1.18 -8.16 2.54
C MET A 288 0.79 -8.07 1.06
N TRP A 289 1.41 -8.85 0.18
CA TRP A 289 1.21 -8.75 -1.28
C TRP A 289 -0.28 -8.78 -1.65
N SER A 290 -1.04 -9.74 -1.12
CA SER A 290 -2.47 -9.91 -1.42
C SER A 290 -3.38 -8.78 -0.93
N LEU A 291 -2.87 -7.89 -0.08
CA LEU A 291 -3.61 -6.73 0.43
C LEU A 291 -3.48 -5.51 -0.49
N ILE A 292 -2.52 -5.52 -1.40
CA ILE A 292 -2.29 -4.42 -2.34
C ILE A 292 -3.42 -4.42 -3.38
N SER A 293 -4.21 -3.35 -3.42
CA SER A 293 -5.33 -3.23 -4.36
C SER A 293 -4.89 -3.02 -5.82
N ASP A 294 -3.69 -2.48 -6.03
CA ASP A 294 -3.18 -2.07 -7.34
C ASP A 294 -2.00 -2.92 -7.83
N GLN A 295 -2.03 -4.23 -7.54
CA GLN A 295 -1.00 -5.18 -7.96
C GLN A 295 -0.76 -5.11 -9.48
N THR A 296 -1.82 -5.01 -10.27
CA THR A 296 -1.72 -4.93 -11.73
C THR A 296 -0.90 -3.73 -12.19
N ALA A 297 -1.14 -2.53 -11.66
CA ALA A 297 -0.35 -1.35 -12.04
C ALA A 297 1.12 -1.47 -11.62
N ILE A 298 1.40 -2.07 -10.45
CA ILE A 298 2.77 -2.34 -10.00
C ILE A 298 3.47 -3.31 -10.96
N CYS A 299 2.80 -4.39 -11.36
CA CYS A 299 3.32 -5.36 -12.31
C CYS A 299 3.55 -4.75 -13.70
N GLU A 300 2.62 -3.94 -14.21
CA GLU A 300 2.77 -3.23 -15.49
C GLU A 300 3.93 -2.23 -15.47
N ARG A 301 4.15 -1.55 -14.34
CA ARG A 301 5.32 -0.68 -14.14
C ARG A 301 6.61 -1.48 -14.09
N ALA A 302 6.62 -2.64 -13.42
CA ALA A 302 7.79 -3.50 -13.32
C ALA A 302 8.28 -4.00 -14.68
N LEU A 303 7.39 -4.10 -15.69
CA LEU A 303 7.79 -4.41 -17.07
C LEU A 303 8.54 -3.27 -17.78
N LYS A 304 8.54 -2.06 -17.23
CA LYS A 304 9.18 -0.86 -17.79
C LYS A 304 10.29 -0.29 -16.91
N GLU A 305 10.36 -0.71 -15.64
CA GLU A 305 11.27 -0.21 -14.62
C GLU A 305 12.13 -1.37 -14.09
N PRO A 306 13.37 -1.56 -14.60
CA PRO A 306 14.22 -2.70 -14.23
C PRO A 306 14.51 -2.80 -12.72
N ALA A 307 14.61 -1.65 -12.05
CA ALA A 307 14.82 -1.57 -10.61
C ALA A 307 13.62 -2.11 -9.81
N LEU A 308 12.40 -1.78 -10.24
CA LEU A 308 11.17 -2.27 -9.62
C LEU A 308 11.02 -3.78 -9.82
N LEU A 309 11.31 -4.30 -11.02
CA LEU A 309 11.30 -5.74 -11.28
C LEU A 309 12.30 -6.49 -10.40
N ALA A 310 13.52 -5.97 -10.27
CA ALA A 310 14.53 -6.53 -9.38
C ALA A 310 14.09 -6.51 -7.91
N HIS A 311 13.39 -5.45 -7.48
CA HIS A 311 12.79 -5.38 -6.15
C HIS A 311 11.69 -6.43 -5.94
N LEU A 312 10.76 -6.57 -6.88
CA LEU A 312 9.72 -7.59 -6.80
C LEU A 312 10.33 -9.00 -6.77
N ARG A 313 11.36 -9.25 -7.58
CA ARG A 313 12.10 -10.52 -7.56
C ARG A 313 12.67 -10.83 -6.19
N ARG A 314 13.26 -9.85 -5.50
CA ARG A 314 13.75 -10.03 -4.11
C ARG A 314 12.61 -10.29 -3.14
N THR A 315 11.49 -9.58 -3.27
CA THR A 315 10.32 -9.75 -2.39
C THR A 315 9.72 -11.14 -2.53
N PHE A 316 9.57 -11.63 -3.77
CA PHE A 316 9.04 -12.96 -4.10
C PHE A 316 9.99 -14.13 -3.78
N THR A 317 11.15 -13.87 -3.16
CA THR A 317 11.97 -14.95 -2.55
C THR A 317 11.44 -15.38 -1.18
N TYR A 318 10.57 -14.57 -0.57
CA TYR A 318 9.91 -14.86 0.70
C TYR A 318 8.50 -15.37 0.47
N PRO A 319 7.92 -16.09 1.45
CA PRO A 319 6.58 -16.64 1.28
C PRO A 319 5.52 -15.56 1.02
N ILE A 320 4.72 -15.76 -0.02
CA ILE A 320 3.63 -14.88 -0.43
C ILE A 320 2.29 -15.58 -0.24
N SER A 321 1.43 -14.95 0.55
CA SER A 321 0.03 -15.37 0.68
C SER A 321 -0.79 -14.86 -0.51
N CYS A 322 -0.75 -15.57 -1.64
CA CYS A 322 -1.61 -15.31 -2.79
C CYS A 322 -2.74 -16.34 -2.85
N SER A 323 -4.00 -15.89 -2.95
CA SER A 323 -5.13 -16.81 -3.04
C SER A 323 -5.30 -17.46 -4.42
N GLN A 324 -4.56 -16.97 -5.43
CA GLN A 324 -4.72 -17.37 -6.83
C GLN A 324 -3.62 -18.32 -7.31
N HIS A 325 -2.45 -18.32 -6.66
CA HIS A 325 -1.26 -19.02 -7.14
C HIS A 325 -0.55 -19.74 -6.00
N LEU A 326 0.11 -20.84 -6.33
CA LEU A 326 1.05 -21.58 -5.51
C LEU A 326 2.33 -20.77 -5.31
N ASP A 327 2.85 -20.83 -4.09
CA ASP A 327 3.97 -20.00 -3.67
C ASP A 327 5.31 -20.74 -3.84
N TYR A 328 5.80 -20.78 -5.08
CA TYR A 328 7.09 -21.35 -5.46
C TYR A 328 7.86 -20.41 -6.39
N GLU A 329 9.09 -20.81 -6.75
CA GLU A 329 9.88 -20.04 -7.72
C GLU A 329 9.11 -19.94 -9.04
N GLY A 330 9.05 -18.75 -9.61
CA GLY A 330 8.23 -18.46 -10.79
C GLY A 330 6.86 -17.85 -10.48
N HIS A 331 6.41 -17.81 -9.21
CA HIS A 331 5.16 -17.13 -8.83
C HIS A 331 5.12 -15.66 -9.33
N LEU A 332 6.22 -14.92 -9.27
CA LEU A 332 6.29 -13.56 -9.81
C LEU A 332 5.94 -13.50 -11.31
N LEU A 333 6.34 -14.50 -12.09
CA LEU A 333 6.10 -14.55 -13.54
C LEU A 333 4.59 -14.56 -13.85
N LEU A 334 3.78 -15.25 -13.03
CA LEU A 334 2.32 -15.29 -13.19
C LEU A 334 1.68 -13.90 -13.06
N HIS A 335 2.25 -13.05 -12.21
CA HIS A 335 1.75 -11.68 -12.00
C HIS A 335 2.27 -10.71 -13.08
N VAL A 336 3.58 -10.71 -13.36
CA VAL A 336 4.16 -9.73 -14.30
C VAL A 336 3.87 -10.04 -15.77
N LEU A 337 3.65 -11.30 -16.13
CA LEU A 337 3.32 -11.71 -17.50
C LEU A 337 1.82 -11.97 -17.71
N SER A 338 0.96 -11.41 -16.84
CA SER A 338 -0.50 -11.35 -17.06
C SER A 338 -0.86 -10.32 -18.15
N LEU A 339 -0.28 -10.52 -19.34
CA LEU A 339 -0.38 -9.64 -20.50
C LEU A 339 -1.37 -10.21 -21.53
N PRO A 340 -1.91 -9.38 -22.44
CA PRO A 340 -2.66 -9.87 -23.58
C PRO A 340 -1.88 -10.91 -24.38
N PRO A 341 -2.56 -11.88 -25.02
CA PRO A 341 -1.91 -12.86 -25.88
C PRO A 341 -1.04 -12.19 -26.96
N SER A 342 0.11 -12.81 -27.22
CA SER A 342 1.06 -12.44 -28.27
C SER A 342 1.12 -13.51 -29.33
N GLU A 343 1.48 -13.12 -30.55
CA GLU A 343 1.68 -14.05 -31.66
C GLU A 343 3.01 -14.79 -31.51
N LEU A 344 3.02 -16.13 -31.56
CA LEU A 344 4.26 -16.89 -31.60
C LEU A 344 4.94 -16.76 -32.98
N ALA A 345 6.13 -16.14 -33.03
CA ALA A 345 6.81 -15.81 -34.29
C ALA A 345 7.50 -17.01 -34.97
N ILE A 346 7.89 -18.01 -34.18
CA ILE A 346 8.72 -19.14 -34.64
C ILE A 346 7.90 -20.42 -34.72
N ASP A 347 8.29 -21.28 -35.66
CA ASP A 347 7.73 -22.61 -35.77
C ASP A 347 8.44 -23.60 -34.85
N LEU A 348 7.67 -24.27 -33.99
CA LEU A 348 8.13 -25.25 -33.01
C LEU A 348 7.80 -26.70 -33.43
N GLN A 349 7.68 -26.97 -34.74
CA GLN A 349 7.47 -28.31 -35.33
C GLN A 349 8.38 -29.43 -34.78
N ARG A 350 9.54 -29.10 -34.20
CA ARG A 350 10.42 -30.08 -33.54
C ARG A 350 9.87 -30.61 -32.22
N LEU A 351 9.01 -29.85 -31.56
CA LEU A 351 8.45 -30.15 -30.24
C LEU A 351 7.05 -30.76 -30.34
N THR A 352 6.27 -30.38 -31.34
CA THR A 352 4.86 -30.79 -31.50
C THR A 352 4.50 -30.95 -32.98
N SER A 353 3.49 -31.78 -33.23
CA SER A 353 2.85 -31.90 -34.54
C SER A 353 1.75 -30.85 -34.77
N VAL A 354 1.36 -30.10 -33.73
CA VAL A 354 0.38 -29.03 -33.79
C VAL A 354 1.05 -27.75 -34.31
N PRO A 355 0.52 -27.10 -35.36
CA PRO A 355 1.09 -25.87 -35.88
C PRO A 355 0.88 -24.71 -34.88
N MET A 356 1.98 -24.16 -34.37
CA MET A 356 1.95 -23.09 -33.37
C MET A 356 2.32 -21.70 -33.92
N LYS A 357 3.06 -21.63 -35.02
CA LYS A 357 3.50 -20.35 -35.60
C LYS A 357 2.29 -19.49 -35.99
N GLY A 358 2.32 -18.22 -35.59
CA GLY A 358 1.24 -17.27 -35.85
C GLY A 358 0.05 -17.39 -34.89
N CYS A 359 0.09 -18.34 -33.93
CA CYS A 359 -0.98 -18.49 -32.95
C CYS A 359 -0.81 -17.51 -31.79
N GLN A 360 -1.94 -17.04 -31.27
CA GLN A 360 -1.98 -16.15 -30.12
C GLN A 360 -1.91 -16.97 -28.83
N MET A 361 -0.90 -16.73 -28.00
CA MET A 361 -0.68 -17.41 -26.73
C MET A 361 -0.24 -16.43 -25.64
N GLU A 362 -0.45 -16.80 -24.38
CA GLU A 362 0.02 -15.99 -23.26
C GLU A 362 1.57 -15.86 -23.30
N PRO A 363 2.14 -14.66 -23.08
CA PRO A 363 3.59 -14.44 -23.15
C PRO A 363 4.43 -15.38 -22.29
N LEU A 364 3.92 -15.77 -21.13
CA LEU A 364 4.59 -16.75 -20.27
C LEU A 364 4.73 -18.12 -20.97
N PHE A 365 3.68 -18.63 -21.63
CA PHE A 365 3.79 -19.87 -22.41
C PHE A 365 4.82 -19.76 -23.52
N ILE A 366 4.83 -18.62 -24.24
CA ILE A 366 5.78 -18.39 -25.33
C ILE A 366 7.22 -18.49 -24.81
N ILE A 367 7.52 -17.83 -23.69
CA ILE A 367 8.86 -17.87 -23.07
C ILE A 367 9.22 -19.29 -22.64
N LEU A 368 8.33 -20.00 -21.93
CA LEU A 368 8.57 -21.38 -21.48
C LEU A 368 8.82 -22.33 -22.66
N LEU A 369 8.08 -22.17 -23.76
CA LEU A 369 8.26 -22.95 -24.99
C LEU A 369 9.62 -22.71 -25.65
N TYR A 370 10.10 -21.46 -25.70
CA TYR A 370 11.42 -21.18 -26.23
C TYR A 370 12.53 -21.85 -25.40
N ILE A 371 12.39 -21.83 -24.07
CA ILE A 371 13.33 -22.53 -23.18
C ILE A 371 13.27 -24.04 -23.42
N CYS A 372 12.07 -24.63 -23.54
CA CYS A 372 11.89 -26.04 -23.89
C CYS A 372 12.54 -26.40 -25.24
N ALA A 373 12.48 -25.48 -26.21
CA ALA A 373 13.10 -25.65 -27.54
C ALA A 373 14.64 -25.52 -27.53
N GLY A 374 15.24 -25.17 -26.39
CA GLY A 374 16.69 -25.07 -26.22
C GLY A 374 17.28 -23.74 -26.68
N TYR A 375 16.48 -22.66 -26.67
CA TYR A 375 17.01 -21.32 -26.90
C TYR A 375 17.72 -20.80 -25.65
N ASP A 376 18.94 -20.26 -25.83
CA ASP A 376 19.70 -19.64 -24.74
C ASP A 376 19.26 -18.19 -24.46
N GLU A 377 18.69 -17.53 -25.48
CA GLU A 377 18.22 -16.14 -25.47
C GLU A 377 16.87 -16.03 -26.19
N LEU A 378 16.06 -15.04 -25.78
CA LEU A 378 14.78 -14.79 -26.45
C LEU A 378 15.04 -14.28 -27.88
N PRO A 379 14.36 -14.84 -28.91
CA PRO A 379 14.50 -14.35 -30.28
C PRO A 379 14.14 -12.86 -30.39
N MET A 380 15.04 -12.04 -30.96
CA MET A 380 14.84 -10.58 -31.10
C MET A 380 13.58 -10.17 -31.86
N GLU A 381 13.00 -11.07 -32.66
CA GLU A 381 11.81 -10.82 -33.48
C GLU A 381 10.49 -11.03 -32.73
N GLN A 382 10.51 -11.41 -31.44
CA GLN A 382 9.30 -11.75 -30.69
C GLN A 382 8.71 -10.53 -29.96
N PRO A 383 7.54 -10.00 -30.39
CA PRO A 383 6.87 -8.92 -29.66
C PRO A 383 6.10 -9.48 -28.45
N LEU A 384 6.69 -9.44 -27.26
CA LEU A 384 6.02 -9.77 -25.98
C LEU A 384 5.33 -8.56 -25.34
N GLY A 385 4.86 -7.62 -26.16
CA GLY A 385 4.28 -6.35 -25.70
C GLY A 385 5.33 -5.26 -25.47
N ASN A 386 4.95 -4.24 -24.71
CA ASN A 386 5.78 -3.07 -24.42
C ASN A 386 6.61 -3.30 -23.15
N ILE A 387 7.53 -4.26 -23.19
CA ILE A 387 8.45 -4.61 -22.11
C ILE A 387 9.80 -3.95 -22.39
N ASP A 388 10.39 -3.30 -21.39
CA ASP A 388 11.74 -2.78 -21.48
C ASP A 388 12.77 -3.91 -21.68
N ARG A 389 13.84 -3.65 -22.42
CA ARG A 389 14.82 -4.68 -22.79
C ARG A 389 15.51 -5.29 -21.57
N GLU A 390 15.90 -4.48 -20.60
CA GLU A 390 16.58 -4.98 -19.40
C GLU A 390 15.61 -5.77 -18.51
N CYS A 391 14.34 -5.35 -18.46
CA CYS A 391 13.28 -6.12 -17.81
C CYS A 391 13.09 -7.50 -18.48
N LEU A 392 13.12 -7.54 -19.81
CA LEU A 392 12.96 -8.78 -20.57
C LEU A 392 14.09 -9.77 -20.32
N GLU A 393 15.34 -9.29 -20.24
CA GLU A 393 16.51 -10.09 -19.87
C GLU A 393 16.35 -10.69 -18.46
N GLN A 394 15.90 -9.88 -17.49
CA GLN A 394 15.61 -10.37 -16.13
C GLN A 394 14.47 -11.41 -16.09
N ILE A 395 13.40 -11.21 -16.85
CA ILE A 395 12.27 -12.15 -16.97
C ILE A 395 12.75 -13.46 -17.60
N TRP A 396 13.58 -13.39 -18.63
CA TRP A 396 14.15 -14.55 -19.30
C TRP A 396 15.00 -15.38 -18.33
N ASP A 397 15.86 -14.73 -17.54
CA ASP A 397 16.68 -15.41 -16.52
C ASP A 397 15.82 -16.04 -15.42
N LEU A 398 14.78 -15.34 -14.95
CA LEU A 398 13.83 -15.89 -13.99
C LEU A 398 13.08 -17.10 -14.55
N SER A 399 12.73 -17.06 -15.83
CA SER A 399 12.05 -18.16 -16.52
C SER A 399 12.97 -19.37 -16.70
N LYS A 400 14.25 -19.17 -17.05
CA LYS A 400 15.26 -20.24 -17.10
C LYS A 400 15.47 -20.90 -15.73
N ALA A 401 15.57 -20.09 -14.67
CA ALA A 401 15.67 -20.61 -13.31
C ALA A 401 14.45 -21.44 -12.93
N THR A 402 13.24 -20.94 -13.21
CA THR A 402 11.97 -21.65 -12.99
C THR A 402 11.93 -22.99 -13.75
N MET A 403 12.34 -22.99 -15.02
CA MET A 403 12.41 -24.18 -15.88
C MET A 403 13.50 -25.19 -15.47
N SER A 404 14.38 -24.83 -14.54
CA SER A 404 15.42 -25.73 -14.02
C SER A 404 14.97 -26.51 -12.77
N SER A 405 13.81 -26.17 -12.20
CA SER A 405 13.23 -26.83 -11.03
C SER A 405 11.90 -27.47 -11.40
N GLN A 406 11.79 -28.79 -11.18
CA GLN A 406 10.58 -29.56 -11.46
C GLN A 406 9.35 -28.99 -10.73
N LEU A 407 9.49 -28.68 -9.45
CA LEU A 407 8.40 -28.12 -8.63
C LEU A 407 7.97 -26.75 -9.13
N SER A 408 8.93 -25.88 -9.41
CA SER A 408 8.71 -24.50 -9.83
C SER A 408 7.95 -24.45 -11.15
N VAL A 409 8.40 -25.17 -12.17
CA VAL A 409 7.69 -25.22 -13.47
C VAL A 409 6.30 -25.85 -13.36
N LEU A 410 6.13 -26.96 -12.63
CA LEU A 410 4.82 -27.61 -12.51
C LEU A 410 3.81 -26.74 -11.76
N SER A 411 4.28 -25.97 -10.75
CA SER A 411 3.44 -25.01 -10.05
C SER A 411 2.96 -23.88 -10.96
N VAL A 412 3.87 -23.29 -11.75
CA VAL A 412 3.52 -22.27 -12.74
C VAL A 412 2.51 -22.80 -13.77
N LEU A 413 2.71 -24.02 -14.28
CA LEU A 413 1.79 -24.63 -15.24
C LEU A 413 0.41 -24.96 -14.64
N SER A 414 0.36 -25.28 -13.34
CA SER A 414 -0.90 -25.50 -12.62
C SER A 414 -1.73 -24.21 -12.54
N ASP A 415 -1.06 -23.06 -12.42
CA ASP A 415 -1.71 -21.78 -12.12
C ASP A 415 -1.88 -20.87 -13.33
N ILE A 416 -1.10 -21.07 -14.41
CA ILE A 416 -1.26 -20.33 -15.67
C ILE A 416 -2.73 -20.36 -16.10
N SER A 417 -3.32 -19.18 -16.21
CA SER A 417 -4.65 -18.99 -16.75
C SER A 417 -4.75 -19.68 -18.11
N THR A 418 -5.88 -20.33 -18.38
CA THR A 418 -6.22 -20.64 -19.76
C THR A 418 -7.28 -19.65 -20.17
N THR A 419 -7.09 -19.03 -21.33
CA THR A 419 -8.05 -18.07 -21.85
C THR A 419 -9.45 -18.70 -21.93
N ARG A 420 -10.50 -17.87 -22.00
CA ARG A 420 -11.90 -18.33 -22.14
C ARG A 420 -12.11 -19.29 -23.34
N TRP A 421 -11.16 -19.35 -24.27
CA TRP A 421 -11.18 -20.23 -25.45
C TRP A 421 -9.92 -21.10 -25.47
N VAL A 422 -10.08 -22.40 -25.31
CA VAL A 422 -8.96 -23.35 -25.43
C VAL A 422 -8.80 -23.77 -26.88
N TYR A 423 -7.57 -23.67 -27.39
CA TYR A 423 -7.19 -24.11 -28.74
C TYR A 423 -6.13 -25.23 -28.68
N PRO A 424 -5.97 -26.06 -29.74
CA PRO A 424 -4.97 -27.11 -29.82
C PRO A 424 -3.56 -26.67 -29.44
N GLU A 425 -3.13 -25.50 -29.90
CA GLU A 425 -1.82 -24.92 -29.60
C GLU A 425 -1.56 -24.74 -28.09
N HIS A 426 -2.59 -24.41 -27.30
CA HIS A 426 -2.45 -24.25 -25.84
C HIS A 426 -2.28 -25.59 -25.12
N VAL A 427 -3.01 -26.61 -25.57
CA VAL A 427 -2.94 -27.98 -25.01
C VAL A 427 -1.57 -28.59 -25.32
N ALA A 428 -1.11 -28.44 -26.56
CA ALA A 428 0.21 -28.88 -26.99
C ALA A 428 1.32 -28.18 -26.19
N ALA A 429 1.22 -26.85 -26.02
CA ALA A 429 2.20 -26.07 -25.27
C ALA A 429 2.32 -26.54 -23.81
N LEU A 430 1.17 -26.68 -23.14
CA LEU A 430 1.11 -27.21 -21.77
C LEU A 430 1.73 -28.61 -21.68
N SER A 431 1.40 -29.50 -22.63
CA SER A 431 1.90 -30.88 -22.66
C SER A 431 3.42 -30.97 -22.87
N ILE A 432 3.98 -30.10 -23.73
CA ILE A 432 5.43 -29.97 -23.93
C ILE A 432 6.10 -29.54 -22.63
N CYS A 433 5.62 -28.47 -22.01
CA CYS A 433 6.22 -27.95 -20.78
C CYS A 433 6.14 -28.94 -19.62
N VAL A 434 5.00 -29.64 -19.46
CA VAL A 434 4.85 -30.72 -18.47
C VAL A 434 5.83 -31.86 -18.75
N THR A 435 5.92 -32.32 -20.00
CA THR A 435 6.88 -33.37 -20.36
C THR A 435 8.30 -32.96 -20.02
N LYS A 436 8.67 -31.71 -20.34
CA LYS A 436 10.01 -31.20 -20.05
C LYS A 436 10.28 -31.11 -18.55
N ALA A 437 9.30 -30.69 -17.77
CA ALA A 437 9.38 -30.65 -16.31
C ALA A 437 9.65 -32.03 -15.69
N LEU A 438 9.03 -33.08 -16.23
CA LEU A 438 9.18 -34.45 -15.74
C LEU A 438 10.53 -35.10 -16.11
N GLU A 439 11.29 -34.49 -17.04
CA GLU A 439 12.68 -34.90 -17.34
C GLU A 439 13.69 -34.37 -16.31
N LEU A 440 13.29 -33.43 -15.46
CA LEU A 440 14.13 -32.87 -14.40
C LEU A 440 14.24 -33.82 -13.20
N SER A 441 15.19 -33.54 -12.32
CA SER A 441 15.38 -34.29 -11.06
C SER A 441 14.10 -34.33 -10.22
N TYR A 442 13.81 -35.51 -9.67
CA TYR A 442 12.63 -35.73 -8.84
C TYR A 442 12.59 -34.80 -7.62
N ASP A 443 11.45 -34.14 -7.42
CA ASP A 443 11.12 -33.39 -6.21
C ASP A 443 9.84 -33.96 -5.56
N PRO A 444 9.90 -34.55 -4.35
CA PRO A 444 8.73 -35.17 -3.71
C PRO A 444 7.60 -34.19 -3.39
N ARG A 445 7.88 -32.88 -3.33
CA ARG A 445 6.85 -31.86 -3.03
C ARG A 445 5.80 -31.73 -4.13
N ILE A 446 6.10 -32.22 -5.35
CA ILE A 446 5.19 -32.14 -6.50
C ILE A 446 3.97 -33.04 -6.35
N GLU A 447 3.98 -34.03 -5.45
CA GLU A 447 2.88 -34.98 -5.27
C GLU A 447 1.53 -34.27 -5.08
N THR A 448 1.56 -33.13 -4.38
CA THR A 448 0.38 -32.27 -4.13
C THR A 448 -0.13 -31.54 -5.38
N ILE A 449 0.70 -31.40 -6.42
CA ILE A 449 0.41 -30.65 -7.66
C ILE A 449 0.04 -31.58 -8.83
N VAL A 450 0.63 -32.78 -8.87
CA VAL A 450 0.53 -33.69 -10.02
C VAL A 450 -0.91 -34.08 -10.36
N GLN A 451 -1.71 -34.52 -9.38
CA GLN A 451 -3.11 -34.90 -9.61
C GLN A 451 -4.01 -33.72 -10.02
N PRO A 452 -3.96 -32.56 -9.31
CA PRO A 452 -4.66 -31.35 -9.75
C PRO A 452 -4.29 -30.94 -11.19
N LEU A 453 -3.00 -31.00 -11.54
CA LEU A 453 -2.51 -30.63 -12.87
C LEU A 453 -3.00 -31.62 -13.94
N ALA A 454 -2.95 -32.93 -13.71
CA ALA A 454 -3.48 -33.93 -14.63
C ALA A 454 -4.97 -33.72 -14.90
N SER A 455 -5.76 -33.50 -13.84
CA SER A 455 -7.19 -33.19 -13.93
C SER A 455 -7.46 -31.89 -14.70
N ARG A 456 -6.59 -30.88 -14.51
CA ARG A 456 -6.66 -29.61 -15.24
C ARG A 456 -6.39 -29.81 -16.72
N ILE A 457 -5.36 -30.57 -17.10
CA ILE A 457 -5.03 -30.89 -18.50
C ILE A 457 -6.20 -31.62 -19.15
N GLU A 458 -6.79 -32.60 -18.47
CA GLU A 458 -7.95 -33.34 -18.97
C GLU A 458 -9.14 -32.41 -19.23
N ARG A 459 -9.44 -31.51 -18.30
CA ARG A 459 -10.50 -30.50 -18.47
C ARG A 459 -10.23 -29.56 -19.65
N ILE A 460 -8.98 -29.10 -19.81
CA ILE A 460 -8.58 -28.20 -20.92
C ILE A 460 -8.71 -28.94 -22.26
N LYS A 461 -8.27 -30.21 -22.32
CA LYS A 461 -8.44 -31.10 -23.47
C LYS A 461 -9.92 -31.24 -23.85
N ASP A 462 -10.78 -31.53 -22.89
CA ASP A 462 -12.22 -31.69 -23.15
C ASP A 462 -12.87 -30.40 -23.66
N GLN A 463 -12.46 -29.25 -23.12
CA GLN A 463 -12.89 -27.94 -23.60
C GLN A 463 -12.46 -27.70 -25.05
N MET A 464 -11.20 -28.02 -25.39
CA MET A 464 -10.69 -27.94 -26.76
C MET A 464 -11.48 -28.85 -27.72
N LEU A 465 -11.72 -30.11 -27.35
CA LEU A 465 -12.44 -31.08 -28.19
C LEU A 465 -13.91 -30.68 -28.43
N SER A 466 -14.56 -30.12 -27.40
CA SER A 466 -15.91 -29.55 -27.52
C SER A 466 -15.95 -28.32 -28.44
N GLY A 467 -14.84 -27.58 -28.52
CA GLY A 467 -14.65 -26.47 -29.43
C GLY A 467 -14.50 -26.96 -30.87
N ARG A 468 -15.48 -26.64 -31.73
CA ARG A 468 -15.36 -26.89 -33.19
C ARG A 468 -14.46 -25.88 -33.91
N ARG A 469 -13.44 -25.37 -33.22
CA ARG A 469 -12.46 -24.42 -33.76
C ARG A 469 -11.19 -25.21 -34.08
N ARG A 470 -10.57 -24.94 -35.23
CA ARG A 470 -9.45 -25.70 -35.84
C ARG A 470 -9.86 -27.03 -36.49
N SER A 471 -8.95 -27.60 -37.26
CA SER A 471 -9.17 -28.86 -37.98
C SER A 471 -9.26 -30.05 -37.02
N GLU A 472 -9.83 -31.16 -37.49
CA GLU A 472 -9.88 -32.42 -36.73
C GLU A 472 -8.47 -32.97 -36.48
N ALA A 473 -7.61 -32.97 -37.50
CA ALA A 473 -6.22 -33.42 -37.37
C ALA A 473 -5.42 -32.67 -36.29
N GLU A 474 -5.59 -31.34 -36.18
CA GLU A 474 -4.93 -30.54 -35.14
C GLU A 474 -5.45 -30.87 -33.73
N ARG A 475 -6.76 -31.15 -33.61
CA ARG A 475 -7.37 -31.54 -32.33
C ARG A 475 -6.94 -32.93 -31.90
N ASP A 476 -6.88 -33.89 -32.82
CA ASP A 476 -6.42 -35.26 -32.55
C ASP A 476 -4.95 -35.29 -32.13
N ALA A 477 -4.12 -34.46 -32.77
CA ALA A 477 -2.71 -34.30 -32.41
C ALA A 477 -2.55 -33.72 -30.99
N ALA A 478 -3.27 -32.65 -30.67
CA ALA A 478 -3.24 -32.05 -29.34
C ALA A 478 -3.81 -32.98 -28.25
N GLU A 479 -4.87 -33.74 -28.55
CA GLU A 479 -5.42 -34.76 -27.65
C GLU A 479 -4.38 -35.84 -27.36
N THR A 480 -3.67 -36.31 -28.39
CA THR A 480 -2.61 -37.33 -28.23
C THR A 480 -1.50 -36.81 -27.32
N GLU A 481 -1.10 -35.55 -27.46
CA GLU A 481 -0.08 -34.92 -26.59
C GLU A 481 -0.58 -34.77 -25.15
N ALA A 482 -1.84 -34.36 -24.95
CA ALA A 482 -2.45 -34.25 -23.63
C ALA A 482 -2.50 -35.60 -22.91
N ASN A 483 -2.99 -36.64 -23.59
CA ASN A 483 -3.09 -37.98 -23.01
C ASN A 483 -1.71 -38.53 -22.63
N LYS A 484 -0.67 -38.30 -23.45
CA LYS A 484 0.71 -38.65 -23.10
C LYS A 484 1.21 -37.90 -21.86
N ALA A 485 0.92 -36.61 -21.75
CA ALA A 485 1.33 -35.82 -20.58
C ALA A 485 0.61 -36.29 -19.30
N ILE A 486 -0.69 -36.56 -19.38
CA ILE A 486 -1.48 -37.13 -18.27
C ILE A 486 -0.94 -38.49 -17.87
N GLU A 487 -0.73 -39.41 -18.82
CA GLU A 487 -0.19 -40.74 -18.53
C GLU A 487 1.19 -40.66 -17.87
N LYS A 488 2.07 -39.77 -18.35
CA LYS A 488 3.36 -39.53 -17.73
C LYS A 488 3.22 -39.03 -16.29
N LEU A 489 2.40 -38.01 -16.04
CA LEU A 489 2.13 -37.50 -14.69
C LEU A 489 1.62 -38.60 -13.75
N THR A 490 0.70 -39.43 -14.23
CA THR A 490 0.08 -40.51 -13.45
C THR A 490 1.08 -41.63 -13.14
N THR A 491 1.86 -42.03 -14.15
CA THR A 491 2.93 -43.04 -14.01
C THR A 491 4.04 -42.55 -13.09
N TYR A 492 4.36 -41.26 -13.16
CA TYR A 492 5.39 -40.64 -12.35
C TYR A 492 5.10 -40.75 -10.85
N MET A 493 3.82 -40.67 -10.44
CA MET A 493 3.43 -40.92 -9.05
C MET A 493 3.52 -42.40 -8.67
N ALA A 494 3.11 -43.31 -9.56
CA ALA A 494 3.12 -44.74 -9.28
C ALA A 494 4.54 -45.31 -9.10
N VAL A 495 5.56 -44.68 -9.70
CA VAL A 495 6.95 -45.13 -9.65
C VAL A 495 7.75 -44.49 -8.51
N ASN A 496 7.41 -43.25 -8.12
CA ASN A 496 8.20 -42.47 -7.15
C ASN A 496 7.48 -42.18 -5.82
N GLY A 497 6.22 -42.61 -5.66
CA GLY A 497 5.38 -42.37 -4.48
C GLY A 497 5.34 -43.49 -3.44
N ASP A 498 6.23 -44.50 -3.54
CA ASP A 498 6.38 -45.61 -2.57
C ASP A 498 7.55 -45.37 -1.59
#